data_AF-A0A960XJQ5-F1
#
_entry.id   AF-A0A960XJQ5-F1
#
_cell.length_a   1.000
_cell.length_b   1.000
_cell.length_c   1.000
_cell.angle_alpha   90.00
_cell.angle_beta   90.00
_cell.angle_gamma   90.00
#
_symmetry.space_group_name_H-M   'P 1'
#
loop_
_entity.id
_entity.type
_entity.pdbx_description
1 polymer ?
#
loop_
_entity_poly.entity_id
_entity_poly.type
_entity_poly.pdbx_seq_one_letter_code
_entity_poly.pdbx_strand_id
1 'polypeptide(L)'
;LQSHRGDAPISFHNIAVRSQRWKLVHPTGFGREQMPGDVSWELYDMSQDLAEGSNLVTNQPAEMKRLAEAYAAWFKDVSSTRPDNYAPPRIVIGSDHDVSTLLTRQDWRVDDPEGWGKGGRWLLHAERDGVYDLILRWPEPVEPATIEVLAGGVERSVALERASDRVEISGLAIPAGDLDLRVRVLRGSKQEDAYQVVLNRR
;
A
#
# COMPACT_ATOMS: atom_id res chain seq x y z
N LEU A 1 3.35 3.97 19.86
CA LEU A 1 3.24 4.33 18.42
C LEU A 1 4.36 3.62 17.68
N GLN A 2 4.10 3.20 16.45
CA GLN A 2 5.11 2.65 15.54
C GLN A 2 4.96 3.31 14.18
N SER A 3 6.08 3.61 13.53
CA SER A 3 6.09 4.12 12.16
C SER A 3 7.02 3.24 11.32
N HIS A 4 6.55 2.75 10.18
CA HIS A 4 7.26 1.76 9.37
C HIS A 4 7.20 2.06 7.87
N ARG A 5 8.07 1.38 7.12
CA ARG A 5 8.03 1.24 5.66
C ARG A 5 7.82 -0.23 5.31
N GLY A 6 7.22 -0.50 4.16
CA GLY A 6 6.79 -1.83 3.74
C GLY A 6 5.36 -2.15 4.17
N ASP A 7 4.92 -3.38 3.87
CA ASP A 7 3.53 -3.80 4.06
C ASP A 7 3.18 -4.28 5.46
N ALA A 8 4.17 -4.84 6.16
CA ALA A 8 4.01 -5.38 7.49
C ALA A 8 5.00 -4.71 8.45
N PRO A 9 4.53 -4.20 9.61
CA PRO A 9 5.43 -3.64 10.61
C PRO A 9 6.27 -4.73 11.26
N ILE A 10 7.56 -4.45 11.47
CA ILE A 10 8.46 -5.31 12.25
C ILE A 10 8.38 -4.89 13.71
N SER A 11 8.09 -5.81 14.63
CA SER A 11 8.02 -5.49 16.06
C SER A 11 9.30 -4.79 16.54
N PHE A 12 9.13 -3.74 17.34
CA PHE A 12 10.18 -2.87 17.87
C PHE A 12 10.89 -1.98 16.84
N HIS A 13 10.66 -2.14 15.54
CA HIS A 13 11.28 -1.29 14.53
C HIS A 13 10.63 0.11 14.50
N ASN A 14 11.42 1.12 14.86
CA ASN A 14 11.14 2.55 14.79
C ASN A 14 9.88 2.93 15.59
N ILE A 15 9.98 2.73 16.90
CA ILE A 15 8.86 2.84 17.84
C ILE A 15 9.10 3.89 18.91
N ALA A 16 8.00 4.38 19.48
CA ALA A 16 8.00 5.15 20.71
C ALA A 16 6.86 4.73 21.63
N VAL A 17 7.17 4.55 22.92
CA VAL A 17 6.21 4.28 24.00
C VAL A 17 6.23 5.46 24.95
N ARG A 18 5.08 6.10 25.15
CA ARG A 18 4.95 7.25 26.05
C ARG A 18 3.95 6.94 27.16
N SER A 19 4.42 6.99 28.40
CA SER A 19 3.61 7.06 29.63
C SER A 19 3.71 8.48 30.21
N GLN A 20 2.99 8.83 31.28
CA GLN A 20 3.04 10.19 31.85
C GLN A 20 4.47 10.72 32.09
N ARG A 21 5.33 9.91 32.73
CA ARG A 21 6.71 10.27 33.09
C ARG A 21 7.75 9.80 32.07
N TRP A 22 7.58 8.61 31.50
CA TRP A 22 8.65 7.96 30.72
C TRP A 22 8.34 7.91 29.23
N LYS A 23 9.37 8.13 28.40
CA LYS A 23 9.37 7.86 26.96
C LYS A 23 10.47 6.85 26.64
N LEU A 24 10.09 5.71 26.05
CA LEU A 24 11.02 4.74 25.47
C LEU A 24 11.01 4.88 23.95
N VAL A 25 12.18 4.87 23.31
CA VAL A 25 12.35 4.98 21.86
C VAL A 25 13.26 3.86 21.37
N HIS A 26 12.93 3.24 20.24
CA HIS A 26 13.86 2.44 19.46
C HIS A 26 14.08 3.12 18.11
N PRO A 27 15.12 3.96 17.98
CA PRO A 27 15.30 4.84 16.82
C PRO A 27 15.96 4.11 15.64
N THR A 28 15.45 2.94 15.26
CA THR A 28 16.03 2.09 14.20
C THR A 28 15.85 2.65 12.79
N GLY A 29 15.04 3.70 12.63
CA GLY A 29 14.93 4.54 11.44
C GLY A 29 13.68 4.28 10.60
N PHE A 30 12.99 5.36 10.24
CA PHE A 30 11.73 5.33 9.47
C PHE A 30 11.91 4.86 8.02
N GLY A 31 13.03 5.16 7.37
CA GLY A 31 13.22 4.91 5.94
C GLY A 31 13.59 3.48 5.55
N ARG A 32 13.60 2.54 6.51
CA ARG A 32 14.08 1.17 6.30
C ARG A 32 12.91 0.20 6.47
N GLU A 33 12.74 -0.72 5.53
CA GLU A 33 11.77 -1.82 5.71
C GLU A 33 12.26 -2.84 6.74
N GLN A 34 13.57 -3.08 6.78
CA GLN A 34 14.20 -3.98 7.73
C GLN A 34 14.79 -3.24 8.92
N MET A 35 14.71 -3.89 10.09
CA MET A 35 15.31 -3.36 11.31
C MET A 35 16.83 -3.58 11.32
N PRO A 36 17.67 -2.53 11.43
CA PRO A 36 19.09 -2.69 11.69
C PRO A 36 19.33 -3.39 13.05
N GLY A 37 20.36 -4.24 13.12
CA GLY A 37 20.72 -4.95 14.35
C GLY A 37 21.36 -4.07 15.44
N ASP A 38 22.14 -3.07 15.04
CA ASP A 38 23.04 -2.33 15.95
C ASP A 38 22.49 -0.97 16.37
N VAL A 39 21.22 -0.93 16.79
CA VAL A 39 20.60 0.31 17.31
C VAL A 39 20.07 0.06 18.72
N SER A 40 20.64 0.79 19.67
CA SER A 40 20.27 0.73 21.08
C SER A 40 18.94 1.44 21.35
N TRP A 41 18.29 1.01 22.43
CA TRP A 41 17.15 1.69 23.01
C TRP A 41 17.54 3.01 23.67
N GLU A 42 16.58 3.93 23.76
CA GLU A 42 16.71 5.19 24.46
C GLU A 42 15.53 5.39 25.42
N LEU A 43 15.81 5.82 26.65
CA LEU A 43 14.79 6.05 27.67
C LEU A 43 14.96 7.43 28.27
N TYR A 44 13.88 8.21 28.31
CA TYR A 44 13.87 9.60 28.78
C TYR A 44 12.84 9.80 29.88
N ASP A 45 13.22 10.55 30.93
CA ASP A 45 12.31 11.04 31.97
C ASP A 45 11.71 12.38 31.51
N MET A 46 10.54 12.31 30.88
CA MET A 46 9.85 13.47 30.32
C MET A 46 9.33 14.45 31.38
N SER A 47 9.41 14.13 32.68
CA SER A 47 9.07 15.08 33.74
C SER A 47 10.23 16.03 34.08
N GLN A 48 11.47 15.64 33.74
CA GLN A 48 12.69 16.40 34.03
C GLN A 48 13.48 16.75 32.76
N ASP A 49 13.28 16.01 31.67
CA ASP A 49 14.01 16.11 30.42
C ASP A 49 13.04 16.16 29.23
N LEU A 50 12.42 17.33 29.02
CA LEU A 50 11.51 17.56 27.91
C LEU A 50 12.21 17.56 26.54
N ALA A 51 13.54 17.80 26.52
CA ALA A 51 14.33 17.90 25.31
C ALA A 51 15.00 16.56 24.91
N GLU A 52 14.82 15.50 25.72
CA GLU A 52 15.38 14.17 25.46
C GLU A 52 16.93 14.19 25.38
N GLY A 53 17.55 15.01 26.23
CA GLY A 53 19.01 15.19 26.28
C GLY A 53 19.76 14.14 27.11
N SER A 54 19.08 13.39 27.97
CA SER A 54 19.68 12.42 28.89
C SER A 54 19.07 11.02 28.71
N ASN A 55 19.78 10.15 27.99
CA ASN A 55 19.38 8.75 27.85
C ASN A 55 19.66 7.96 29.13
N LEU A 56 18.60 7.48 29.78
CA LEU A 56 18.60 6.75 31.05
C LEU A 56 18.42 5.24 30.89
N VAL A 57 18.55 4.69 29.68
CA VAL A 57 18.23 3.28 29.40
C VAL A 57 19.05 2.29 30.24
N THR A 58 20.32 2.60 30.52
CA THR A 58 21.21 1.78 31.35
C THR A 58 21.01 2.03 32.84
N ASN A 59 20.59 3.24 33.22
CA ASN A 59 20.35 3.63 34.61
C ASN A 59 18.99 3.16 35.14
N GLN A 60 18.00 2.98 34.26
CA GLN A 60 16.62 2.62 34.60
C GLN A 60 16.15 1.38 33.79
N PRO A 61 16.85 0.23 33.88
CA PRO A 61 16.54 -0.95 33.06
C PRO A 61 15.15 -1.54 33.35
N ALA A 62 14.64 -1.37 34.56
CA ALA A 62 13.30 -1.81 34.94
C ALA A 62 12.20 -1.04 34.18
N GLU A 63 12.36 0.29 34.03
CA GLU A 63 11.40 1.12 33.29
C GLU A 63 11.49 0.88 31.77
N MET A 64 12.69 0.66 31.24
CA MET A 64 12.86 0.22 29.86
C MET A 64 12.08 -1.07 29.61
N LYS A 65 12.31 -2.10 30.43
CA LYS A 65 11.65 -3.40 30.30
C LYS A 65 10.12 -3.27 30.40
N ARG A 66 9.62 -2.52 31.39
CA ARG A 66 8.18 -2.30 31.58
C ARG A 66 7.52 -1.67 30.35
N LEU A 67 8.15 -0.68 29.74
CA LEU A 67 7.64 -0.02 28.54
C LEU A 67 7.76 -0.90 27.30
N ALA A 68 8.84 -1.66 27.15
CA ALA A 68 9.00 -2.62 26.06
C ALA A 68 7.95 -3.74 26.12
N GLU A 69 7.64 -4.25 27.32
CA GLU A 69 6.57 -5.21 27.54
C GLU A 69 5.19 -4.63 27.21
N ALA A 70 4.92 -3.39 27.63
CA ALA A 70 3.68 -2.69 27.29
C ALA A 70 3.52 -2.52 25.78
N TYR A 71 4.59 -2.18 25.08
CA TYR A 71 4.59 -2.14 23.61
C TYR A 71 4.33 -3.53 23.01
N ALA A 72 5.01 -4.57 23.48
CA ALA A 72 4.88 -5.91 22.92
C ALA A 72 3.44 -6.43 23.07
N ALA A 73 2.81 -6.15 24.21
CA ALA A 73 1.40 -6.47 24.45
C ALA A 73 0.48 -5.70 23.49
N TRP A 74 0.67 -4.39 23.36
CA TRP A 74 -0.09 -3.56 22.41
C TRP A 74 0.09 -4.04 20.97
N PHE A 75 1.34 -4.27 20.53
CA PHE A 75 1.65 -4.70 19.18
C PHE A 75 0.98 -6.03 18.87
N LYS A 76 1.07 -7.01 19.79
CA LYS A 76 0.40 -8.31 19.64
C LYS A 76 -1.11 -8.17 19.50
N ASP A 77 -1.74 -7.33 20.33
CA ASP A 77 -3.18 -7.07 20.30
C ASP A 77 -3.60 -6.52 18.93
N VAL A 78 -3.00 -5.40 18.50
CA VAL A 78 -3.35 -4.76 17.22
C VAL A 78 -2.94 -5.56 15.98
N SER A 79 -1.97 -6.48 16.11
CA SER A 79 -1.54 -7.38 15.03
C SER A 79 -2.47 -8.57 14.81
N SER A 80 -3.49 -8.75 15.66
CA SER A 80 -4.33 -9.97 15.68
C SER A 80 -5.80 -9.72 15.36
N THR A 81 -6.16 -8.49 14.96
CA THR A 81 -7.56 -8.08 14.80
C THR A 81 -8.21 -8.58 13.51
N ARG A 82 -7.44 -9.13 12.56
CA ARG A 82 -7.92 -9.65 11.28
C ARG A 82 -7.17 -10.94 10.89
N PRO A 83 -7.79 -11.84 10.08
CA PRO A 83 -7.14 -13.08 9.62
C PRO A 83 -5.82 -12.84 8.88
N ASP A 84 -5.75 -11.77 8.08
CA ASP A 84 -4.53 -11.27 7.46
C ASP A 84 -4.40 -9.76 7.76
N ASN A 85 -3.85 -9.45 8.92
CA ASN A 85 -3.88 -8.10 9.50
C ASN A 85 -3.11 -7.06 8.69
N TYR A 86 -2.18 -7.51 7.83
CA TYR A 86 -1.27 -6.66 7.07
C TYR A 86 -1.40 -6.86 5.56
N ALA A 87 -2.29 -7.75 5.09
CA ALA A 87 -2.62 -7.80 3.68
C ALA A 87 -3.12 -6.42 3.19
N PRO A 88 -2.65 -5.97 2.01
CA PRO A 88 -3.19 -4.77 1.40
C PRO A 88 -4.69 -4.95 1.14
N PRO A 89 -5.52 -3.94 1.47
CA PRO A 89 -6.94 -4.01 1.23
C PRO A 89 -7.22 -4.09 -0.27
N ARG A 90 -8.26 -4.84 -0.64
CA ARG A 90 -8.79 -4.89 -2.00
C ARG A 90 -9.88 -3.84 -2.17
N ILE A 91 -9.86 -3.14 -3.30
CA ILE A 91 -10.91 -2.18 -3.66
C ILE A 91 -12.13 -2.96 -4.11
N VAL A 92 -13.26 -2.76 -3.44
CA VAL A 92 -14.52 -3.41 -3.81
C VAL A 92 -15.07 -2.77 -5.07
N ILE A 93 -15.40 -3.56 -6.09
CA ILE A 93 -16.02 -3.12 -7.33
C ILE A 93 -17.35 -3.82 -7.57
N GLY A 94 -18.25 -3.15 -8.28
CA GLY A 94 -19.51 -3.73 -8.73
C GLY A 94 -20.50 -4.02 -7.61
N SER A 95 -20.44 -3.24 -6.53
CA SER A 95 -21.50 -3.23 -5.52
C SER A 95 -22.68 -2.39 -6.00
N ASP A 96 -23.84 -2.55 -5.37
CA ASP A 96 -25.01 -1.72 -5.69
C ASP A 96 -24.86 -0.28 -5.15
N HIS A 97 -23.88 -0.05 -4.29
CA HIS A 97 -23.50 1.27 -3.75
C HIS A 97 -22.39 1.96 -4.56
N ASP A 98 -21.63 1.19 -5.35
CA ASP A 98 -20.56 1.69 -6.21
C ASP A 98 -20.62 1.03 -7.59
N VAL A 99 -21.36 1.67 -8.48
CA VAL A 99 -21.49 1.29 -9.89
C VAL A 99 -20.34 1.84 -10.75
N SER A 100 -19.48 2.72 -10.20
CA SER A 100 -18.43 3.42 -10.92
C SER A 100 -17.21 3.68 -10.03
N THR A 101 -16.20 2.83 -10.12
CA THR A 101 -14.99 2.92 -9.30
C THR A 101 -13.86 3.61 -10.08
N LEU A 102 -13.27 4.68 -9.51
CA LEU A 102 -12.06 5.31 -10.02
C LEU A 102 -10.83 4.69 -9.35
N LEU A 103 -9.93 4.15 -10.17
CA LEU A 103 -8.64 3.62 -9.76
C LEU A 103 -7.53 4.58 -10.15
N THR A 104 -6.65 4.87 -9.20
CA THR A 104 -5.51 5.77 -9.41
C THR A 104 -4.20 5.04 -9.18
N ARG A 105 -3.10 5.58 -9.67
CA ARG A 105 -1.78 5.01 -9.38
C ARG A 105 -1.47 4.96 -7.89
N GLN A 106 -2.07 5.84 -7.07
CA GLN A 106 -1.91 5.87 -5.59
C GLN A 106 -2.28 4.55 -4.91
N ASP A 107 -3.15 3.78 -5.56
CA ASP A 107 -3.63 2.49 -5.08
C ASP A 107 -2.78 1.30 -5.57
N TRP A 108 -1.72 1.57 -6.35
CA TRP A 108 -0.90 0.51 -6.92
C TRP A 108 -0.15 -0.28 -5.89
N ARG A 109 -0.11 -1.58 -6.18
CA ARG A 109 0.81 -2.53 -5.62
C ARG A 109 1.83 -2.87 -6.71
N VAL A 110 3.11 -2.82 -6.38
CA VAL A 110 4.20 -3.13 -7.30
C VAL A 110 4.90 -4.39 -6.82
N ASP A 111 5.34 -5.23 -7.76
CA ASP A 111 6.15 -6.42 -7.47
C ASP A 111 7.65 -6.07 -7.34
N ASP A 112 8.04 -4.84 -7.69
CA ASP A 112 9.44 -4.38 -7.79
C ASP A 112 9.92 -3.66 -6.51
N PRO A 113 11.00 -4.13 -5.87
CA PRO A 113 11.61 -3.46 -4.71
C PRO A 113 12.29 -2.12 -5.03
N GLU A 114 12.62 -1.81 -6.29
CA GLU A 114 13.22 -0.52 -6.72
C GLU A 114 12.20 0.63 -6.78
N GLY A 115 10.92 0.32 -6.63
CA GLY A 115 9.94 1.26 -6.09
C GLY A 115 8.76 1.60 -7.00
N TRP A 116 8.05 2.61 -6.51
CA TRP A 116 6.73 3.01 -6.96
C TRP A 116 6.80 3.81 -8.27
N GLY A 117 6.10 3.38 -9.32
CA GLY A 117 6.01 4.18 -10.55
C GLY A 117 6.07 3.45 -11.89
N LYS A 118 6.18 2.12 -11.92
CA LYS A 118 6.11 1.32 -13.15
C LYS A 118 5.47 -0.04 -12.87
N GLY A 119 4.67 -0.53 -13.82
CA GLY A 119 4.17 -1.92 -13.82
C GLY A 119 3.32 -2.30 -12.62
N GLY A 120 2.60 -1.33 -12.03
CA GLY A 120 1.73 -1.57 -10.89
C GLY A 120 0.46 -2.33 -11.25
N ARG A 121 -0.19 -2.88 -10.22
CA ARG A 121 -1.52 -3.50 -10.30
C ARG A 121 -2.45 -2.92 -9.25
N TRP A 122 -3.74 -2.97 -9.53
CA TRP A 122 -4.78 -2.74 -8.54
C TRP A 122 -5.26 -4.09 -7.99
N LEU A 123 -5.38 -4.19 -6.68
CA LEU A 123 -6.01 -5.34 -6.03
C LEU A 123 -7.48 -5.03 -5.85
N LEU A 124 -8.34 -5.82 -6.49
CA LEU A 124 -9.78 -5.61 -6.52
C LEU A 124 -10.52 -6.80 -5.91
N HIS A 125 -11.72 -6.56 -5.41
CA HIS A 125 -12.70 -7.57 -5.03
C HIS A 125 -14.01 -7.28 -5.75
N ALA A 126 -14.40 -8.12 -6.70
CA ALA A 126 -15.70 -8.03 -7.35
C ALA A 126 -16.75 -8.76 -6.49
N GLU A 127 -17.78 -8.06 -6.02
CA GLU A 127 -18.82 -8.70 -5.17
C GLU A 127 -19.61 -9.78 -5.93
N ARG A 128 -19.64 -9.70 -7.26
CA ARG A 128 -20.41 -10.56 -8.15
C ARG A 128 -19.80 -10.56 -9.55
N ASP A 129 -20.17 -11.58 -10.33
CA ASP A 129 -19.89 -11.60 -11.76
C ASP A 129 -20.53 -10.37 -12.40
N GLY A 130 -19.81 -9.70 -13.30
CA GLY A 130 -20.30 -8.48 -13.92
C GLY A 130 -19.63 -8.18 -15.24
N VAL A 131 -20.28 -7.33 -16.02
CA VAL A 131 -19.72 -6.78 -17.26
C VAL A 131 -19.40 -5.32 -17.01
N TYR A 132 -18.15 -4.94 -17.29
CA TYR A 132 -17.64 -3.61 -16.99
C TYR A 132 -17.20 -2.89 -18.25
N ASP A 133 -17.44 -1.58 -18.27
CA ASP A 133 -16.85 -0.65 -19.22
C ASP A 133 -15.70 0.07 -18.53
N LEU A 134 -14.52 0.00 -19.14
CA LEU A 134 -13.31 0.64 -18.63
C LEU A 134 -13.07 1.96 -19.38
N ILE A 135 -12.76 3.01 -18.64
CA ILE A 135 -12.26 4.28 -19.18
C ILE A 135 -10.84 4.46 -18.69
N LEU A 136 -9.87 4.31 -19.59
CA LEU A 136 -8.47 4.61 -19.34
C LEU A 136 -8.22 6.09 -19.61
N ARG A 137 -7.46 6.75 -18.74
CA ARG A 137 -7.10 8.17 -18.89
C ARG A 137 -5.61 8.39 -18.69
N TRP A 138 -5.09 9.40 -19.38
CA TRP A 138 -3.73 9.93 -19.24
C TRP A 138 -3.76 11.45 -19.11
N PRO A 139 -2.78 12.08 -18.45
CA PRO A 139 -2.68 13.54 -18.38
C PRO A 139 -2.29 14.16 -19.73
N GLU A 140 -1.56 13.42 -20.55
CA GLU A 140 -1.12 13.82 -21.89
C GLU A 140 -1.52 12.72 -22.89
N PRO A 141 -1.79 13.06 -24.17
CA PRO A 141 -2.10 12.07 -25.18
C PRO A 141 -1.00 11.02 -25.37
N VAL A 142 -1.40 9.76 -25.41
CA VAL A 142 -0.57 8.61 -25.75
C VAL A 142 -0.63 8.42 -27.26
N GLU A 143 0.53 8.35 -27.94
CA GLU A 143 0.60 8.04 -29.38
C GLU A 143 0.09 6.63 -29.70
N PRO A 144 -0.15 6.28 -30.97
CA PRO A 144 -0.61 4.95 -31.35
C PRO A 144 0.17 3.81 -30.70
N ALA A 145 -0.56 2.88 -30.10
CA ALA A 145 -0.04 1.84 -29.21
C ALA A 145 -1.03 0.66 -29.11
N THR A 146 -0.58 -0.47 -28.60
CA THR A 146 -1.45 -1.57 -28.19
C THR A 146 -1.70 -1.48 -26.70
N ILE A 147 -2.97 -1.43 -26.29
CA ILE A 147 -3.36 -1.42 -24.88
C ILE A 147 -3.78 -2.83 -24.49
N GLU A 148 -3.14 -3.39 -23.48
CA GLU A 148 -3.47 -4.68 -22.89
C GLU A 148 -4.07 -4.48 -21.50
N VAL A 149 -5.25 -5.05 -21.28
CA VAL A 149 -5.91 -5.12 -19.97
C VAL A 149 -5.94 -6.57 -19.53
N LEU A 150 -5.46 -6.83 -18.32
CA LEU A 150 -5.52 -8.12 -17.65
C LEU A 150 -6.31 -7.96 -16.36
N ALA A 151 -7.46 -8.62 -16.24
CA ALA A 151 -8.34 -8.55 -15.08
C ALA A 151 -8.84 -9.94 -14.70
N GLY A 152 -8.39 -10.50 -13.58
CA GLY A 152 -8.89 -11.79 -13.08
C GLY A 152 -8.77 -12.96 -14.07
N GLY A 153 -7.68 -13.00 -14.84
CA GLY A 153 -7.45 -14.00 -15.89
C GLY A 153 -8.11 -13.70 -17.24
N VAL A 154 -8.89 -12.62 -17.33
CA VAL A 154 -9.45 -12.13 -18.60
C VAL A 154 -8.46 -11.15 -19.21
N GLU A 155 -8.09 -11.41 -20.48
CA GLU A 155 -7.20 -10.57 -21.25
C GLU A 155 -7.96 -9.88 -22.39
N ARG A 156 -7.70 -8.59 -22.57
CA ARG A 156 -8.27 -7.78 -23.65
C ARG A 156 -7.19 -6.90 -24.25
N SER A 157 -7.05 -6.97 -25.57
CA SER A 157 -6.13 -6.11 -26.33
C SER A 157 -6.93 -5.14 -27.20
N VAL A 158 -6.56 -3.86 -27.20
CA VAL A 158 -7.20 -2.80 -27.99
C VAL A 158 -6.12 -1.97 -28.67
N ALA A 159 -6.26 -1.76 -29.98
CA ALA A 159 -5.39 -0.87 -30.73
C ALA A 159 -5.82 0.59 -30.52
N LEU A 160 -4.87 1.44 -30.11
CA LEU A 160 -5.02 2.89 -30.12
C LEU A 160 -4.50 3.39 -31.47
N GLU A 161 -5.42 3.71 -32.38
CA GLU A 161 -5.08 4.06 -33.77
C GLU A 161 -4.58 5.51 -33.95
N ARG A 162 -4.90 6.39 -33.00
CA ARG A 162 -4.55 7.81 -33.04
C ARG A 162 -4.15 8.28 -31.64
N ALA A 163 -3.36 9.34 -31.57
CA ALA A 163 -2.99 9.91 -30.28
C ALA A 163 -4.24 10.26 -29.46
N SER A 164 -4.29 9.81 -28.20
CA SER A 164 -5.41 10.07 -27.30
C SER A 164 -5.02 10.00 -25.83
N ASP A 165 -5.66 10.82 -25.01
CA ASP A 165 -5.57 10.83 -23.55
C ASP A 165 -6.68 10.00 -22.89
N ARG A 166 -7.57 9.38 -23.69
CA ARG A 166 -8.72 8.61 -23.22
C ARG A 166 -9.01 7.42 -24.12
N VAL A 167 -9.17 6.25 -23.53
CA VAL A 167 -9.61 5.04 -24.25
C VAL A 167 -10.75 4.36 -23.50
N GLU A 168 -11.78 3.96 -24.23
CA GLU A 168 -12.91 3.21 -23.70
C GLU A 168 -12.86 1.76 -24.17
N ILE A 169 -12.97 0.83 -23.22
CA ILE A 169 -12.96 -0.59 -23.47
C ILE A 169 -14.26 -1.16 -22.93
N SER A 170 -15.13 -1.56 -23.85
CA SER A 170 -16.47 -2.01 -23.53
C SER A 170 -16.57 -3.51 -23.28
N GLY A 171 -17.43 -3.89 -22.34
CA GLY A 171 -17.94 -5.24 -22.20
C GLY A 171 -16.94 -6.26 -21.63
N LEU A 172 -16.09 -5.84 -20.70
CA LEU A 172 -15.15 -6.75 -20.03
C LEU A 172 -15.89 -7.57 -18.98
N ALA A 173 -16.01 -8.88 -19.18
CA ALA A 173 -16.57 -9.78 -18.18
C ALA A 173 -15.53 -9.98 -17.06
N ILE A 174 -15.89 -9.64 -15.83
CA ILE A 174 -15.04 -9.83 -14.64
C ILE A 174 -15.78 -10.79 -13.71
N PRO A 175 -15.14 -11.92 -13.32
CA PRO A 175 -15.73 -12.86 -12.38
C PRO A 175 -15.76 -12.28 -10.96
N ALA A 176 -16.69 -12.77 -10.14
CA ALA A 176 -16.75 -12.49 -8.70
C ALA A 176 -15.46 -12.94 -7.99
N GLY A 177 -15.16 -12.27 -6.88
CA GLY A 177 -14.05 -12.59 -6.00
C GLY A 177 -12.83 -11.68 -6.17
N ASP A 178 -11.72 -12.14 -5.62
CA ASP A 178 -10.46 -11.40 -5.59
C ASP A 178 -9.76 -11.46 -6.94
N LEU A 179 -9.34 -10.31 -7.47
CA LEU A 179 -8.58 -10.23 -8.72
C LEU A 179 -7.55 -9.11 -8.73
N ASP A 180 -6.57 -9.26 -9.62
CA ASP A 180 -5.66 -8.20 -9.99
C ASP A 180 -6.14 -7.56 -11.31
N LEU A 181 -6.07 -6.23 -11.38
CA LEU A 181 -6.18 -5.47 -12.63
C LEU A 181 -4.81 -4.90 -13.01
N ARG A 182 -4.36 -5.15 -14.23
CA ARG A 182 -3.18 -4.55 -14.86
C ARG A 182 -3.56 -3.94 -16.19
N VAL A 183 -2.98 -2.78 -16.50
CA VAL A 183 -3.11 -2.13 -17.80
C VAL A 183 -1.72 -1.78 -18.32
N ARG A 184 -1.37 -2.32 -19.49
CA ARG A 184 -0.10 -2.05 -20.18
C ARG A 184 -0.37 -1.33 -21.49
N VAL A 185 0.47 -0.36 -21.79
CA VAL A 185 0.48 0.39 -23.04
C VAL A 185 1.77 0.06 -23.76
N LEU A 186 1.69 -0.67 -24.87
CA LEU A 186 2.82 -1.19 -25.62
C LEU A 186 3.06 -0.36 -26.87
N ARG A 187 4.26 0.22 -26.99
CA ARG A 187 4.68 1.03 -28.14
C ARG A 187 6.06 0.58 -28.63
N GLY A 188 6.07 -0.31 -29.61
CA GLY A 188 7.31 -0.96 -30.05
C GLY A 188 7.94 -1.73 -28.88
N SER A 189 9.14 -1.34 -28.45
CA SER A 189 9.83 -1.92 -27.29
C SER A 189 9.56 -1.19 -25.96
N LYS A 190 8.80 -0.09 -25.97
CA LYS A 190 8.46 0.66 -24.76
C LYS A 190 7.15 0.16 -24.15
N GLN A 191 7.14 0.04 -22.82
CA GLN A 191 5.94 -0.22 -22.04
C GLN A 191 5.68 0.98 -21.11
N GLU A 192 4.46 1.49 -21.19
CA GLU A 192 3.89 2.50 -20.30
C GLU A 192 2.66 1.91 -19.59
N ASP A 193 2.13 2.61 -18.59
CA ASP A 193 0.98 2.18 -17.79
C ASP A 193 -0.16 3.21 -17.90
N ALA A 194 -1.39 2.81 -17.53
CA ALA A 194 -2.50 3.76 -17.41
C ALA A 194 -2.29 4.73 -16.22
N TYR A 195 -2.70 6.00 -16.38
CA TYR A 195 -2.67 6.96 -15.28
C TYR A 195 -3.88 6.80 -14.35
N GLN A 196 -5.07 6.64 -14.93
CA GLN A 196 -6.29 6.32 -14.20
C GLN A 196 -7.13 5.32 -14.97
N VAL A 197 -7.90 4.51 -14.25
CA VAL A 197 -8.89 3.59 -14.81
C VAL A 197 -10.21 3.82 -14.09
N VAL A 198 -11.28 4.08 -14.83
CA VAL A 198 -12.65 4.05 -14.28
C VAL A 198 -13.28 2.74 -14.70
N LEU A 199 -13.87 2.00 -13.76
CA LEU A 199 -14.68 0.81 -14.04
C LEU A 199 -16.14 1.13 -13.80
N ASN A 200 -16.95 1.10 -14.85
CA ASN A 200 -18.40 1.25 -14.76
C ASN A 200 -19.05 -0.13 -14.91
N ARG A 201 -19.81 -0.57 -13.91
CA ARG A 201 -20.62 -1.79 -14.00
C ARG A 201 -21.83 -1.51 -14.90
N ARG A 202 -22.08 -2.40 -15.86
CA ARG A 202 -23.29 -2.39 -16.70
C ARG A 202 -24.51 -2.93 -15.96
#